data_AF-A0A0S9R780-F1
#
_entry.id   AF-A0A0S9R780-F1
#
_cell.length_a   1.000
_cell.length_b   1.000
_cell.length_c   1.000
_cell.angle_alpha   90.00
_cell.angle_beta   90.00
_cell.angle_gamma   90.00
#
_symmetry.space_group_name_H-M   'P 1'
#
loop_
_entity.id
_entity.type
_entity.pdbx_description
1 polymer ?
#
loop_
_entity_poly.entity_id
_entity_poly.type
_entity_poly.pdbx_seq_one_letter_code
_entity_poly.pdbx_strand_id
1 'polypeptide(L)'
;MSGEHQPPKGVQETAQRAVRWIEDGKAGRNFTDTGRHRAHQLANGEELSDEQATKMRAYFARHSVDKDAKGFKHGTDGFPSPGRVAWDAWGGDEGERWVGTLDL
;
A
#
# COMPACT_ATOMS: atom_id res chain seq x y z
N MET A 1 13.58 21.87 2.38
CA MET A 1 12.19 21.65 1.93
C MET A 1 12.08 20.17 1.69
N SER A 2 11.22 19.47 2.42
CA SER A 2 10.87 18.10 2.06
C SER A 2 10.10 18.17 0.74
N GLY A 3 10.49 17.40 -0.28
CA GLY A 3 9.70 17.27 -1.51
C GLY A 3 8.32 16.71 -1.19
N GLU A 4 7.32 17.17 -1.92
CA GLU A 4 5.94 16.69 -1.87
C GLU A 4 5.64 15.90 -3.14
N HIS A 5 5.13 14.67 -2.96
CA HIS A 5 4.94 13.69 -4.02
C HIS A 5 3.46 13.32 -4.13
N GLN A 6 2.82 13.74 -5.22
CA GLN A 6 1.43 13.42 -5.50
C GLN A 6 1.26 11.95 -5.92
N PRO A 7 0.50 11.11 -5.20
CA PRO A 7 0.23 9.73 -5.60
C PRO A 7 -0.52 9.68 -6.94
N PRO A 8 -0.04 8.89 -7.93
CA PRO A 8 -0.76 8.64 -9.18
C PRO A 8 -2.12 7.98 -8.96
N LYS A 9 -3.04 8.10 -9.94
CA LYS A 9 -4.40 7.56 -9.82
C LYS A 9 -4.46 6.06 -9.52
N GLY A 10 -3.59 5.25 -10.13
CA GLY A 10 -3.51 3.81 -9.84
C GLY A 10 -3.14 3.49 -8.38
N VAL A 11 -2.32 4.33 -7.74
CA VAL A 11 -1.98 4.23 -6.31
C VAL A 11 -3.22 4.54 -5.46
N GLN A 12 -3.94 5.61 -5.80
CA GLN A 12 -5.16 6.02 -5.11
C GLN A 12 -6.24 4.93 -5.18
N GLU A 13 -6.51 4.40 -6.37
CA GLU A 13 -7.51 3.35 -6.60
C GLU A 13 -7.17 2.05 -5.84
N THR A 14 -5.89 1.70 -5.80
CA THR A 14 -5.40 0.54 -5.05
C THR A 14 -5.59 0.73 -3.55
N ALA A 15 -5.24 1.91 -3.03
CA ALA A 15 -5.43 2.24 -1.63
C ALA A 15 -6.93 2.29 -1.24
N GLN A 16 -7.80 2.82 -2.10
CA GLN A 16 -9.26 2.79 -1.90
C GLN A 16 -9.82 1.37 -1.82
N ARG A 17 -9.29 0.45 -2.64
CA ARG A 17 -9.62 -0.98 -2.53
C ARG A 17 -9.16 -1.55 -1.19
N ALA A 18 -7.96 -1.22 -0.73
CA ALA A 18 -7.47 -1.67 0.58
C ALA A 18 -8.30 -1.13 1.74
N VAL A 19 -8.69 0.15 1.72
CA VAL A 19 -9.58 0.77 2.72
C VAL A 19 -10.87 -0.06 2.87
N ARG A 20 -11.53 -0.40 1.75
CA ARG A 20 -12.73 -1.25 1.77
C ARG A 20 -12.46 -2.63 2.40
N TRP A 21 -11.34 -3.26 2.08
CA TRP A 21 -10.98 -4.55 2.69
C TRP A 21 -10.66 -4.44 4.18
N ILE A 22 -10.06 -3.34 4.60
CA ILE A 22 -9.78 -3.04 6.01
C ILE A 22 -11.10 -2.88 6.78
N GLU A 23 -12.07 -2.16 6.22
CA GLU A 23 -13.42 -1.97 6.77
C GLU A 23 -14.22 -3.28 6.83
N ASP A 24 -14.08 -4.14 5.80
CA ASP A 24 -14.65 -5.49 5.76
C ASP A 24 -13.98 -6.48 6.75
N GLY A 25 -12.98 -6.04 7.52
CA GLY A 25 -12.27 -6.90 8.48
C GLY A 25 -11.30 -7.91 7.86
N LYS A 26 -10.88 -7.73 6.60
CA LYS A 26 -9.94 -8.62 5.90
C LYS A 26 -8.48 -8.35 6.23
N ALA A 27 -8.20 -7.25 6.95
CA ALA A 27 -6.87 -6.95 7.45
C ALA A 27 -6.41 -7.99 8.49
N GLY A 28 -5.11 -8.23 8.58
CA GLY A 28 -4.55 -9.15 9.57
C GLY A 28 -4.73 -8.65 11.00
N ARG A 29 -4.73 -9.56 11.99
CA ARG A 29 -4.87 -9.21 13.42
C ARG A 29 -3.83 -8.19 13.91
N ASN A 30 -2.65 -8.20 13.30
CA ASN A 30 -1.54 -7.29 13.64
C ASN A 30 -1.44 -6.09 12.69
N PHE A 31 -2.50 -5.78 11.93
CA PHE A 31 -2.51 -4.63 11.03
C PHE A 31 -2.44 -3.33 11.81
N THR A 32 -1.47 -2.48 11.47
CA THR A 32 -1.10 -1.32 12.29
C THR A 32 -1.88 -0.05 11.91
N ASP A 33 -1.97 0.89 12.84
CA ASP A 33 -2.56 2.22 12.58
C ASP A 33 -1.79 2.99 11.52
N THR A 34 -0.47 2.80 11.42
CA THR A 34 0.35 3.34 10.34
C THR A 34 -0.12 2.86 8.97
N GLY A 35 -0.44 1.56 8.85
CA GLY A 35 -0.98 0.99 7.61
C GLY A 35 -2.36 1.54 7.28
N ARG A 36 -3.25 1.69 8.29
CA ARG A 36 -4.58 2.31 8.12
C ARG A 36 -4.47 3.75 7.64
N HIS A 37 -3.65 4.55 8.32
CA HIS A 37 -3.44 5.94 7.99
C HIS A 37 -2.88 6.10 6.57
N ARG A 38 -1.87 5.30 6.20
CA ARG A 38 -1.30 5.31 4.84
C ARG A 38 -2.34 4.97 3.78
N ALA A 39 -3.20 3.97 4.04
CA ALA A 39 -4.27 3.59 3.11
C ALA A 39 -5.22 4.76 2.86
N HIS A 40 -5.67 5.45 3.90
CA HIS A 40 -6.56 6.60 3.75
C HIS A 40 -5.88 7.81 3.10
N GLN A 41 -4.64 8.13 3.51
CA GLN A 41 -3.85 9.21 2.91
C GLN A 41 -3.73 9.01 1.38
N LEU A 42 -3.31 7.81 0.95
CA LEU A 42 -3.18 7.48 -0.47
C LEU A 42 -4.55 7.44 -1.17
N ALA A 43 -5.58 6.88 -0.54
CA ALA A 43 -6.93 6.79 -1.10
C ALA A 43 -7.55 8.18 -1.39
N ASN A 44 -7.24 9.16 -0.54
CA ASN A 44 -7.66 10.56 -0.69
C ASN A 44 -6.79 11.33 -1.69
N GLY A 45 -5.70 10.73 -2.17
CA GLY A 45 -4.74 11.39 -3.05
C GLY A 45 -3.92 12.48 -2.35
N GLU A 46 -3.71 12.36 -1.04
CA GLU A 46 -2.88 13.31 -0.28
C GLU A 46 -1.40 13.10 -0.62
N GLU A 47 -0.66 14.20 -0.73
CA GLU A 47 0.76 14.18 -1.07
C GLU A 47 1.61 13.55 0.05
N LEU A 48 2.74 12.96 -0.36
CA LEU A 48 3.71 12.39 0.56
C LEU A 48 4.96 13.25 0.65
N SER A 49 5.51 13.40 1.85
CA SER A 49 6.87 13.94 1.99
C SER A 49 7.94 12.94 1.54
N ASP A 50 9.16 13.40 1.27
CA ASP A 50 10.33 12.52 0.98
C ASP A 50 10.51 11.41 2.03
N GLU A 51 10.35 11.75 3.31
CA GLU A 51 10.47 10.79 4.41
C GLU A 51 9.39 9.70 4.34
N GLN A 52 8.16 10.10 4.01
CA GLN A 52 7.05 9.19 3.84
C GLN A 52 7.22 8.28 2.62
N ALA A 53 7.66 8.85 1.49
CA ALA A 53 7.99 8.09 0.28
C ALA A 53 9.15 7.10 0.52
N THR A 54 10.16 7.50 1.29
CA THR A 54 11.29 6.64 1.71
C THR A 54 10.80 5.47 2.56
N LYS A 55 9.91 5.72 3.52
CA LYS A 55 9.28 4.66 4.35
C LYS A 55 8.48 3.68 3.49
N MET A 56 7.75 4.19 2.50
CA MET A 56 6.97 3.38 1.56
C MET A 56 7.89 2.51 0.68
N ARG A 57 8.99 3.06 0.15
CA ARG A 57 10.02 2.30 -0.58
C ARG A 57 10.62 1.18 0.28
N ALA A 58 10.97 1.48 1.53
CA ALA A 58 11.51 0.50 2.47
C ALA A 58 10.48 -0.58 2.86
N TYR A 59 9.19 -0.23 2.94
CA TYR A 59 8.11 -1.19 3.17
C TYR A 59 8.05 -2.23 2.05
N PHE A 60 7.99 -1.80 0.78
CA PHE A 60 7.91 -2.73 -0.35
C PHE A 60 9.13 -3.63 -0.46
N ALA A 61 10.34 -3.08 -0.25
CA ALA A 61 11.56 -3.86 -0.28
C ALA A 61 11.54 -5.04 0.72
N ARG A 62 10.97 -4.85 1.92
CA ARG A 62 10.87 -5.90 2.95
C ARG A 62 9.76 -6.92 2.70
N HIS A 63 8.69 -6.52 2.02
CA HIS A 63 7.48 -7.36 1.85
C HIS A 63 7.30 -7.87 0.42
N SER A 64 8.27 -7.67 -0.47
CA SER A 64 8.23 -8.18 -1.84
C SER A 64 8.08 -9.71 -1.90
N VAL A 65 8.67 -10.42 -0.93
CA VAL A 65 8.56 -11.88 -0.78
C VAL A 65 7.15 -12.35 -0.41
N ASP A 66 6.31 -11.48 0.17
CA ASP A 66 4.94 -11.83 0.55
C ASP A 66 4.04 -12.05 -0.69
N LYS A 67 4.48 -11.57 -1.86
CA LYS A 67 3.75 -11.69 -3.14
C LYS A 67 3.55 -13.14 -3.59
N ASP A 68 4.34 -14.07 -3.05
CA ASP A 68 4.27 -15.50 -3.35
C ASP A 68 3.37 -16.28 -2.37
N ALA A 69 2.85 -15.64 -1.33
CA ALA A 69 1.95 -16.27 -0.39
C ALA A 69 0.57 -16.58 -0.99
N LYS A 70 -0.10 -17.62 -0.49
CA LYS A 70 -1.48 -17.98 -0.87
C LYS A 70 -2.43 -16.79 -0.65
N GLY A 71 -3.35 -16.58 -1.59
CA GLY A 71 -4.34 -15.50 -1.53
C GLY A 71 -3.78 -14.10 -1.83
N PHE A 72 -2.49 -13.99 -2.20
CA PHE A 72 -1.93 -12.68 -2.55
C PHE A 72 -2.38 -12.19 -3.93
N LYS A 73 -2.38 -13.11 -4.90
CA LYS A 73 -2.69 -12.81 -6.31
C LYS A 73 -4.21 -12.86 -6.54
N HIS A 74 -4.72 -11.90 -7.29
CA HIS A 74 -6.14 -11.82 -7.64
C HIS A 74 -6.61 -13.12 -8.30
N GLY A 75 -7.81 -13.60 -7.94
CA GLY A 75 -8.38 -14.83 -8.47
C GLY A 75 -7.80 -16.13 -7.90
N THR A 76 -6.89 -16.06 -6.93
CA THR A 76 -6.42 -17.24 -6.18
C THR A 76 -7.26 -17.50 -4.96
N ASP A 77 -7.30 -18.77 -4.53
CA ASP A 77 -8.02 -19.16 -3.31
C ASP A 77 -7.50 -18.40 -2.08
N GLY A 78 -8.43 -17.87 -1.29
CA GLY A 78 -8.13 -17.04 -0.12
C GLY A 78 -7.78 -15.58 -0.44
N PHE A 79 -8.04 -15.09 -1.66
CA PHE A 79 -7.87 -13.68 -1.99
C PHE A 79 -9.01 -12.79 -1.43
N PRO A 80 -8.71 -11.60 -0.87
CA PRO A 80 -7.38 -11.09 -0.56
C PRO A 80 -6.84 -11.69 0.76
N SER A 81 -5.58 -12.10 0.78
CA SER A 81 -4.89 -12.45 2.02
C SER A 81 -4.59 -11.20 2.86
N PRO A 82 -4.35 -11.33 4.18
CA PRO A 82 -3.91 -10.20 5.00
C PRO A 82 -2.67 -9.48 4.47
N GLY A 83 -1.71 -10.22 3.90
CA GLY A 83 -0.52 -9.65 3.26
C GLY A 83 -0.87 -8.82 2.03
N ARG A 84 -1.86 -9.27 1.23
CA ARG A 84 -2.36 -8.49 0.10
C ARG A 84 -3.09 -7.22 0.54
N VAL A 85 -3.90 -7.29 1.60
CA VAL A 85 -4.55 -6.10 2.15
C VAL A 85 -3.50 -5.09 2.61
N ALA A 86 -2.44 -5.54 3.28
CA ALA A 86 -1.34 -4.67 3.69
C ALA A 86 -0.57 -4.09 2.49
N TRP A 87 -0.29 -4.90 1.48
CA TRP A 87 0.37 -4.43 0.26
C TRP A 87 -0.42 -3.32 -0.44
N ASP A 88 -1.72 -3.52 -0.64
CA ASP A 88 -2.58 -2.51 -1.28
C ASP A 88 -2.83 -1.29 -0.38
N ALA A 89 -2.75 -1.43 0.95
CA ALA A 89 -2.83 -0.29 1.89
C ALA A 89 -1.67 0.69 1.70
N TRP A 90 -0.53 0.21 1.18
CA TRP A 90 0.59 1.05 0.77
C TRP A 90 0.54 1.43 -0.72
N GLY A 91 -0.56 1.17 -1.43
CA GLY A 91 -0.71 1.50 -2.86
C GLY A 91 -0.40 0.36 -3.82
N GLY A 92 -0.06 -0.82 -3.30
CA GLY A 92 0.18 -2.04 -4.07
C GLY A 92 1.29 -1.92 -5.11
N ASP A 93 1.20 -2.69 -6.20
CA ASP A 93 2.23 -2.70 -7.26
C ASP A 93 2.37 -1.32 -7.92
N GLU A 94 1.29 -0.54 -8.00
CA GLU A 94 1.34 0.85 -8.47
C GLU A 94 2.16 1.73 -7.52
N GLY A 95 1.95 1.57 -6.21
CA GLY A 95 2.69 2.28 -5.17
C GLY A 95 4.18 1.90 -5.19
N GLU A 96 4.48 0.60 -5.32
CA GLU A 96 5.85 0.08 -5.40
C GLU A 96 6.61 0.71 -6.58
N ARG A 97 6.00 0.70 -7.77
CA ARG A 97 6.59 1.31 -8.97
C ARG A 97 6.76 2.81 -8.80
N TRP A 98 5.73 3.51 -8.34
CA TRP A 98 5.75 4.96 -8.19
C TRP A 98 6.87 5.43 -7.26
N VAL A 99 6.97 4.89 -6.04
CA VAL A 99 8.04 5.31 -5.13
C VAL A 99 9.41 4.86 -5.60
N GLY A 100 9.51 3.90 -6.52
CA GLY A 100 10.75 3.53 -7.20
C GLY A 100 11.24 4.57 -8.21
N THR A 101 10.37 5.45 -8.72
CA THR A 101 10.75 6.49 -9.70
C THR A 101 11.10 7.84 -9.09
N LEU A 102 10.84 8.03 -7.80
CA LEU A 102 11.10 9.30 -7.10
C LEU A 102 12.60 9.48 -6.82
N ASP A 103 13.08 10.73 -6.92
CA ASP A 103 14.39 11.12 -6.41
C ASP A 103 14.21 11.55 -4.94
N LEU A 104 14.77 10.78 -4.00
CA LEU A 104 14.52 10.85 -2.56
C LEU A 104 15.82 10.95 -1.75
#